data_AF-A0A7V8DEC2-F1
#
_entry.id   AF-A0A7V8DEC2-F1
#
_cell.length_a   1.000
_cell.length_b   1.000
_cell.length_c   1.000
_cell.angle_alpha   90.00
_cell.angle_beta   90.00
_cell.angle_gamma   90.00
#
_symmetry.space_group_name_H-M   'P 1'
#
loop_
_entity.id
_entity.type
_entity.pdbx_description
1 polymer ?
#
loop_
_entity_poly.entity_id
_entity_poly.type
_entity_poly.pdbx_seq_one_letter_code
_entity_poly.pdbx_strand_id
1 'polypeptide(L)'
;MLVEITPPAFDIILDIVYATRTNFTGAPVYVRPGCYLHGESAALLRRAIALACPHGLRFKIFDAFRPAEAQRVLWTHMPDRTPFDHFSPFSYHGTLDISVTAQRNRMLLIGLMTAAGWDFYHKEWWHYQMFNARRFPVLSDTVLSLPMMPC
;
A
#
# COMPACT_ATOMS: atom_id res chain seq x y z
N MET A 1 -14.80 -9.55 -2.06
CA MET A 1 -15.47 -8.22 -2.08
C MET A 1 -14.51 -7.17 -1.54
N LEU A 2 -14.49 -5.97 -2.13
CA LEU A 2 -13.70 -4.85 -1.61
C LEU A 2 -14.45 -4.14 -0.46
N VAL A 3 -13.70 -3.63 0.50
CA VAL A 3 -14.19 -2.91 1.67
C VAL A 3 -13.44 -1.58 1.75
N GLU A 4 -14.17 -0.49 1.90
CA GLU A 4 -13.57 0.82 2.13
C GLU A 4 -12.98 0.90 3.54
N ILE A 5 -11.76 1.39 3.64
CA ILE A 5 -10.99 1.51 4.87
C ILE A 5 -10.98 2.99 5.24
N THR A 6 -11.67 3.35 6.31
CA THR A 6 -11.82 4.73 6.77
C THR A 6 -11.52 4.88 8.26
N PRO A 7 -10.87 5.97 8.69
CA PRO A 7 -10.90 6.39 10.08
C PRO A 7 -12.32 6.85 10.51
N PRO A 8 -12.71 6.67 11.78
CA PRO A 8 -11.98 5.98 12.86
C PRO A 8 -12.23 4.47 12.88
N ALA A 9 -12.99 3.91 11.92
CA ALA A 9 -13.28 2.47 11.88
C ALA A 9 -12.02 1.60 11.80
N PHE A 10 -10.94 2.17 11.27
CA PHE A 10 -9.57 1.69 11.38
C PHE A 10 -8.70 2.80 11.99
N ASP A 11 -7.90 2.45 13.00
CA ASP A 11 -6.96 3.40 13.61
C ASP A 11 -5.69 3.58 12.76
N ILE A 12 -5.86 4.29 11.65
CA ILE A 12 -4.84 4.50 10.62
C ILE A 12 -4.79 5.96 10.18
N ILE A 13 -3.76 6.29 9.42
CA ILE A 13 -3.60 7.55 8.69
C ILE A 13 -3.71 7.23 7.19
N LEU A 14 -4.55 7.96 6.47
CA LEU A 14 -4.65 7.85 5.01
C LEU A 14 -3.90 9.01 4.36
N ASP A 15 -3.04 8.68 3.39
CA ASP A 15 -2.30 9.64 2.57
C ASP A 15 -2.22 9.08 1.15
N ILE A 16 -3.38 8.91 0.52
CA ILE A 16 -3.55 8.24 -0.77
C ILE A 16 -2.86 9.06 -1.87
N VAL A 17 -1.59 8.78 -2.13
CA VAL A 17 -0.68 9.68 -2.86
C VAL A 17 -1.09 9.87 -4.31
N TYR A 18 -1.67 8.85 -4.93
CA TYR A 18 -2.17 8.91 -6.30
C TYR A 18 -3.44 9.76 -6.46
N ALA A 19 -4.07 10.19 -5.38
CA ALA A 19 -5.11 11.23 -5.41
C ALA A 19 -4.55 12.67 -5.32
N THR A 20 -3.22 12.83 -5.28
CA THR A 20 -2.54 14.12 -5.09
C THR A 20 -1.50 14.36 -6.20
N ARG A 21 -0.92 15.55 -6.26
CA ARG A 21 0.24 15.84 -7.13
C ARG A 21 1.56 15.29 -6.58
N THR A 22 1.57 14.82 -5.33
CA THR A 22 2.74 14.31 -4.63
C THR A 22 2.99 12.85 -4.98
N ASN A 23 3.08 12.57 -6.28
CA ASN A 23 3.41 11.27 -6.83
C ASN A 23 4.24 11.47 -8.10
N PHE A 24 4.84 10.41 -8.63
CA PHE A 24 5.80 10.52 -9.73
C PHE A 24 5.19 11.01 -11.06
N THR A 25 3.86 11.01 -11.23
CA THR A 25 3.21 11.57 -12.41
C THR A 25 3.08 13.10 -12.37
N GLY A 26 3.30 13.72 -11.20
CA GLY A 26 3.13 15.15 -10.97
C GLY A 26 1.67 15.65 -11.01
N ALA A 27 0.70 14.74 -11.18
CA ALA A 27 -0.73 15.03 -11.26
C ALA A 27 -1.57 13.95 -10.54
N PRO A 28 -2.78 14.27 -10.04
CA PRO A 28 -3.67 13.25 -9.49
C PRO A 28 -4.05 12.22 -10.56
N VAL A 29 -3.93 10.94 -10.22
CA VAL A 29 -4.41 9.80 -11.01
C VAL A 29 -5.81 9.40 -10.55
N TYR A 30 -6.06 9.41 -9.24
CA TYR A 30 -7.38 9.23 -8.68
C TYR A 30 -8.09 10.58 -8.56
N VAL A 31 -9.41 10.61 -8.83
CA VAL A 31 -10.26 11.80 -8.61
C VAL A 31 -10.64 11.99 -7.14
N ARG A 32 -10.49 10.95 -6.32
CA ARG A 32 -10.72 10.97 -4.87
C ARG A 32 -9.76 10.04 -4.12
N PRO A 33 -9.44 10.30 -2.84
CA PRO A 33 -8.53 9.48 -2.05
C PRO A 33 -9.22 8.26 -1.42
N GLY A 34 -9.86 7.41 -2.24
CA GLY A 34 -10.47 6.17 -1.75
C GLY A 34 -9.41 5.15 -1.33
N CYS A 35 -9.63 4.46 -0.22
CA CYS A 35 -8.76 3.37 0.25
C CYS A 35 -9.60 2.10 0.37
N TYR A 36 -9.39 1.13 -0.52
CA TYR A 36 -10.14 -0.12 -0.49
C TYR A 36 -9.20 -1.31 -0.36
N LEU A 37 -9.62 -2.32 0.41
CA LEU A 37 -8.92 -3.59 0.54
C LEU A 37 -9.87 -4.75 0.28
N HIS A 38 -9.35 -5.91 -0.08
CA HIS A 38 -10.14 -7.14 0.00
C HIS A 38 -10.60 -7.38 1.45
N GLY A 39 -11.79 -7.95 1.64
CA GLY A 39 -12.32 -8.22 2.99
C GLY A 39 -11.35 -9.02 3.89
N GLU A 40 -10.65 -10.00 3.31
CA GLU A 40 -9.60 -10.74 4.03
C GLU A 40 -8.43 -9.83 4.45
N SER A 41 -7.92 -8.99 3.54
CA SER A 41 -6.89 -7.99 3.83
C SER A 41 -7.32 -6.98 4.89
N ALA A 42 -8.59 -6.57 4.89
CA ALA A 42 -9.12 -5.68 5.91
C ALA A 42 -9.06 -6.33 7.31
N ALA A 43 -9.32 -7.63 7.41
CA ALA A 43 -9.15 -8.39 8.66
C ALA A 43 -7.68 -8.49 9.09
N LEU A 44 -6.75 -8.69 8.13
CA LEU A 44 -5.31 -8.66 8.42
C LEU A 44 -4.87 -7.28 8.93
N LEU A 45 -5.37 -6.20 8.33
CA LEU A 45 -5.08 -4.83 8.74
C LEU A 45 -5.55 -4.56 10.18
N ARG A 46 -6.74 -5.03 10.56
CA ARG A 46 -7.22 -4.91 11.96
C ARG A 46 -6.28 -5.59 12.95
N ARG A 47 -5.75 -6.77 12.61
CA ARG A 47 -4.77 -7.46 13.45
C ARG A 47 -3.46 -6.69 13.54
N ALA A 48 -2.96 -6.18 12.42
CA ALA A 48 -1.76 -5.36 12.40
C ALA A 48 -1.91 -4.12 13.29
N ILE A 49 -3.03 -3.40 13.18
CA ILE A 49 -3.37 -2.25 14.04
C ILE A 49 -3.37 -2.66 15.52
N ALA A 50 -4.02 -3.77 15.87
CA ALA A 50 -4.06 -4.26 17.25
C ALA A 50 -2.66 -4.60 17.80
N LEU A 51 -1.77 -5.16 16.97
CA LEU A 51 -0.38 -5.44 17.34
C LEU A 51 0.46 -4.16 17.47
N ALA A 52 0.19 -3.13 16.67
CA ALA A 52 0.92 -1.86 16.72
C ALA A 52 0.49 -0.96 17.90
N CYS A 53 -0.76 -1.09 18.36
CA CYS A 53 -1.35 -0.23 19.40
C CYS A 53 -0.54 -0.19 20.72
N PRO A 54 -0.07 -1.32 21.30
CA PRO A 54 0.75 -1.31 22.52
C PRO A 54 2.09 -0.56 22.36
N HIS A 55 2.56 -0.38 21.12
CA HIS A 55 3.77 0.36 20.80
C HIS A 55 3.51 1.86 20.54
N GLY A 56 2.26 2.32 20.64
CA GLY A 56 1.88 3.70 20.32
C GLY A 56 2.03 4.04 18.83
N LEU A 57 1.98 3.03 17.96
CA LEU A 57 2.19 3.17 16.51
C LEU A 57 0.87 3.06 15.74
N ARG A 58 0.81 3.79 14.62
CA ARG A 58 -0.31 3.75 13.66
C ARG A 58 0.22 3.49 12.26
N PHE A 59 -0.57 2.83 11.43
CA PHE A 59 -0.23 2.63 10.02
C PHE A 59 -0.61 3.85 9.19
N LYS A 60 0.31 4.28 8.33
CA LYS A 60 0.04 5.25 7.29
C LYS A 60 -0.07 4.54 5.94
N ILE A 61 -1.22 4.66 5.28
CA ILE A 61 -1.50 3.99 4.01
C ILE A 61 -1.36 4.99 2.87
N PHE A 62 -0.48 4.68 1.93
CA PHE A 62 -0.17 5.51 0.77
C PHE A 62 -0.90 5.07 -0.50
N ASP A 63 -1.18 3.77 -0.63
CA ASP A 63 -1.97 3.18 -1.71
C ASP A 63 -2.53 1.82 -1.23
N ALA A 64 -3.59 1.34 -1.89
CA ALA A 64 -4.24 0.08 -1.54
C ALA A 64 -4.78 -0.61 -2.80
N PHE A 65 -6.09 -0.82 -2.93
CA PHE A 65 -6.69 -1.22 -4.19
C PHE A 65 -6.39 -0.17 -5.27
N ARG A 66 -5.68 -0.60 -6.31
CA ARG A 66 -5.39 0.19 -7.50
C ARG A 66 -6.17 -0.40 -8.69
N PRO A 67 -7.12 0.34 -9.28
CA PRO A 67 -7.81 -0.08 -10.49
C PRO A 67 -6.87 -0.32 -11.67
N ALA A 68 -7.26 -1.22 -12.59
CA ALA A 68 -6.49 -1.49 -13.80
C ALA A 68 -6.23 -0.23 -14.65
N GLU A 69 -7.19 0.69 -14.68
CA GLU A 69 -7.12 1.99 -15.34
C GLU A 69 -5.97 2.83 -14.77
N ALA A 70 -5.87 2.92 -13.45
CA ALA A 70 -4.79 3.64 -12.78
C ALA A 70 -3.44 3.03 -13.10
N GLN A 71 -3.33 1.69 -13.06
CA GLN A 71 -2.10 1.00 -13.40
C GLN A 71 -1.65 1.30 -14.85
N ARG A 72 -2.60 1.42 -15.79
CA ARG A 72 -2.29 1.86 -17.16
C ARG A 72 -1.78 3.30 -17.21
N VAL A 73 -2.42 4.23 -16.50
CA VAL A 73 -1.96 5.64 -16.41
C VAL A 73 -0.53 5.72 -15.86
N LEU A 74 -0.25 5.01 -14.77
CA LEU A 74 1.08 4.95 -14.17
C LEU A 74 2.11 4.39 -15.15
N TRP A 75 1.78 3.31 -15.86
CA TRP A 75 2.64 2.70 -16.87
C TRP A 75 2.88 3.62 -18.08
N THR A 76 1.87 4.36 -18.55
CA THR A 76 2.04 5.31 -19.66
C THR A 76 2.95 6.48 -19.28
N HIS A 77 2.92 6.93 -18.02
CA HIS A 77 3.75 8.04 -17.56
C HIS A 77 5.22 7.65 -17.41
N MET A 78 5.49 6.40 -17.04
CA MET A 78 6.84 5.84 -16.98
C MET A 78 6.81 4.40 -17.52
N PRO A 79 6.90 4.22 -18.85
CA PRO A 79 6.90 2.89 -19.46
C PRO A 79 8.20 2.12 -19.16
N ASP A 80 9.27 2.85 -18.85
CA ASP A 80 10.54 2.32 -18.36
C ASP A 80 10.61 2.39 -16.84
N ARG A 81 11.25 1.38 -16.21
CA ARG A 81 11.40 1.24 -14.75
C ARG A 81 11.78 2.59 -14.11
N THR A 82 10.98 3.03 -13.15
CA THR A 82 11.10 4.31 -12.46
C THR A 82 12.37 4.38 -11.59
N PRO A 83 12.81 5.58 -11.15
CA PRO A 83 13.79 5.69 -10.06
C PRO A 83 13.31 5.09 -8.72
N PHE A 84 11.99 4.82 -8.57
CA PHE A 84 11.41 4.08 -7.45
C PHE A 84 11.48 2.55 -7.65
N ASP A 85 11.57 2.08 -8.91
CA ASP A 85 12.01 0.75 -9.32
C ASP A 85 13.53 0.60 -9.23
N HIS A 86 14.17 1.39 -8.36
CA HIS A 86 15.44 0.99 -7.81
C HIS A 86 15.15 -0.25 -6.93
N PHE A 87 15.03 -1.41 -7.59
CA PHE A 87 15.27 -2.74 -7.04
C PHE A 87 16.73 -2.87 -6.58
N SER A 88 17.32 -1.78 -6.11
CA SER A 88 18.54 -1.80 -5.36
C SER A 88 18.23 -2.41 -4.00
N PRO A 89 19.22 -3.09 -3.42
CA PRO A 89 19.21 -3.46 -2.02
C PRO A 89 18.67 -2.38 -1.08
N PHE A 90 18.83 -1.07 -1.36
CA PHE A 90 18.29 0.03 -0.53
C PHE A 90 16.77 -0.05 -0.27
N SER A 91 15.99 -0.66 -1.16
CA SER A 91 14.54 -0.79 -1.02
C SER A 91 14.13 -2.03 -0.22
N TYR A 92 15.07 -2.92 0.09
CA TYR A 92 14.78 -4.20 0.75
C TYR A 92 14.67 -3.99 2.26
N HIS A 93 13.95 -4.89 2.95
CA HIS A 93 13.89 -4.84 4.42
C HIS A 93 15.26 -4.98 5.08
N GLY A 94 16.09 -5.92 4.60
CA GLY A 94 17.35 -6.32 5.24
C GLY A 94 18.59 -5.52 4.85
N THR A 95 18.44 -4.38 4.17
CA THR A 95 19.60 -3.55 3.82
C THR A 95 20.25 -2.94 5.05
N LEU A 96 21.59 -2.94 5.05
CA LEU A 96 22.39 -2.33 6.10
C LEU A 96 22.91 -0.94 5.70
N ASP A 97 22.73 -0.53 4.44
CA ASP A 97 23.23 0.73 3.89
C ASP A 97 22.28 1.93 4.17
N ILE A 98 21.48 1.83 5.22
CA ILE A 98 20.58 2.89 5.71
C ILE A 98 20.83 3.12 7.20
N SER A 99 20.32 4.23 7.76
CA SER A 99 20.51 4.53 9.19
C SER A 99 19.99 3.40 10.08
N VAL A 100 20.64 3.18 11.23
CA VAL A 100 20.24 2.15 12.21
C VAL A 100 18.77 2.34 12.64
N THR A 101 18.30 3.59 12.75
CA THR A 101 16.89 3.89 13.02
C THR A 101 15.97 3.39 11.91
N ALA A 102 16.33 3.62 10.64
CA ALA A 102 15.55 3.12 9.52
C ALA A 102 15.54 1.59 9.45
N GLN A 103 16.68 0.93 9.74
CA GLN A 103 16.76 -0.53 9.84
C GLN A 103 15.81 -1.05 10.93
N ARG A 104 15.87 -0.50 12.14
CA ARG A 104 14.98 -0.86 13.25
C ARG A 104 13.51 -0.66 12.91
N ASN A 105 13.15 0.47 12.30
CA ASN A 105 11.78 0.75 11.90
C ASN A 105 11.28 -0.24 10.83
N ARG A 106 12.12 -0.59 9.84
CA ARG A 106 11.77 -1.60 8.83
C ARG A 106 11.60 -2.99 9.43
N MET A 107 12.42 -3.35 10.42
CA MET A 107 12.31 -4.63 11.14
C MET A 107 11.06 -4.70 12.02
N LEU A 108 10.71 -3.58 12.67
CA LEU A 108 9.47 -3.49 13.43
C LEU A 108 8.25 -3.60 12.51
N LEU A 109 8.27 -2.89 11.38
CA LEU A 109 7.17 -2.92 10.40
C LEU A 109 6.95 -4.33 9.84
N ILE A 110 8.00 -4.99 9.32
CA ILE A 110 7.87 -6.35 8.80
C ILE A 110 7.44 -7.33 9.89
N GLY A 111 7.94 -7.18 11.12
CA GLY A 111 7.53 -8.01 12.26
C GLY A 111 6.05 -7.90 12.58
N LEU A 112 5.53 -6.67 12.70
CA LEU A 112 4.10 -6.42 12.93
C LEU A 112 3.22 -6.97 11.80
N MET A 113 3.61 -6.73 10.55
CA MET A 113 2.83 -7.14 9.39
C MET A 113 2.82 -8.66 9.20
N THR A 114 3.98 -9.31 9.31
CA THR A 114 4.07 -10.78 9.22
C THR A 114 3.37 -11.48 10.38
N ALA A 115 3.48 -10.96 11.61
CA ALA A 115 2.73 -11.48 12.76
C ALA A 115 1.21 -11.34 12.60
N ALA A 116 0.75 -10.29 11.90
CA ALA A 116 -0.67 -10.14 11.56
C ALA A 116 -1.13 -11.08 10.42
N GLY A 117 -0.19 -11.76 9.73
CA GLY A 117 -0.45 -12.70 8.65
C GLY A 117 -0.35 -12.10 7.24
N TRP A 118 0.30 -10.94 7.09
CA TRP A 118 0.63 -10.40 5.78
C TRP A 118 1.86 -11.10 5.18
N ASP A 119 1.83 -11.27 3.86
CA ASP A 119 3.02 -11.51 3.05
C ASP A 119 3.61 -10.15 2.61
N PHE A 120 4.86 -10.12 2.18
CA PHE A 120 5.55 -8.89 1.77
C PHE A 120 6.33 -9.09 0.48
N TYR A 121 6.48 -8.01 -0.28
CA TYR A 121 7.33 -8.05 -1.47
C TYR A 121 8.77 -7.71 -1.08
N HIS A 122 9.67 -8.69 -1.17
CA HIS A 122 11.05 -8.57 -0.69
C HIS A 122 11.85 -7.39 -1.25
N LYS A 123 11.43 -6.82 -2.39
CA LYS A 123 12.12 -5.69 -3.01
C LYS A 123 11.65 -4.31 -2.58
N GLU A 124 10.53 -4.23 -1.86
CA GLU A 124 9.91 -2.97 -1.45
C GLU A 124 9.48 -3.06 0.02
N TRP A 125 10.21 -2.39 0.91
CA TRP A 125 9.97 -2.47 2.36
C TRP A 125 8.57 -1.96 2.79
N TRP A 126 7.88 -1.24 1.91
CA TRP A 126 6.54 -0.69 2.11
C TRP A 126 5.42 -1.59 1.56
N HIS A 127 5.72 -2.60 0.74
CA HIS A 127 4.69 -3.39 0.04
C HIS A 127 4.31 -4.66 0.79
N TYR A 128 3.04 -4.73 1.18
CA TYR A 128 2.44 -5.89 1.83
C TYR A 128 1.22 -6.38 1.05
N GLN A 129 1.03 -7.69 1.04
CA GLN A 129 0.00 -8.35 0.25
C GLN A 129 -0.57 -9.57 0.98
N MET A 130 -1.71 -10.07 0.51
CA MET A 130 -2.17 -11.40 0.94
C MET A 130 -1.25 -12.47 0.40
N PHE A 131 -1.13 -13.58 1.14
CA PHE A 131 -0.48 -14.77 0.62
C PHE A 131 -1.15 -15.23 -0.69
N ASN A 132 -0.34 -15.53 -1.70
CA ASN A 132 -0.80 -15.89 -3.03
C ASN A 132 -1.80 -14.87 -3.64
N ALA A 133 -1.53 -13.56 -3.48
CA ALA A 133 -2.39 -12.49 -3.98
C ALA A 133 -2.74 -12.58 -5.48
N ARG A 134 -1.92 -13.27 -6.29
CA ARG A 134 -2.17 -13.51 -7.72
C ARG A 134 -3.41 -14.35 -8.00
N ARG A 135 -3.97 -15.03 -6.99
CA ARG A 135 -5.24 -15.77 -7.13
C ARG A 135 -6.45 -14.86 -7.36
N PHE A 136 -6.34 -13.59 -7.03
CA PHE A 136 -7.43 -12.63 -7.17
C PHE A 136 -7.38 -11.97 -8.55
N PRO A 137 -8.54 -11.74 -9.20
CA PRO A 137 -8.59 -11.10 -10.50
C PRO A 137 -8.15 -9.63 -10.40
N VAL A 138 -7.59 -9.12 -11.48
CA VAL A 138 -7.40 -7.68 -11.66
C VAL A 138 -8.80 -7.05 -11.83
N LEU A 139 -9.08 -6.01 -11.05
CA LEU A 139 -10.38 -5.35 -11.05
C LEU A 139 -10.28 -3.97 -11.71
N SER A 140 -11.33 -3.60 -12.44
CA SER A 140 -11.55 -2.24 -12.94
C SER A 140 -12.19 -1.38 -11.86
N ASP A 141 -12.08 -0.06 -11.99
CA ASP A 141 -12.72 0.90 -11.10
C ASP A 141 -14.26 0.74 -11.02
N THR A 142 -14.86 0.14 -12.05
CA THR A 142 -16.30 -0.14 -12.15
C THR A 142 -16.85 -1.05 -11.04
N VAL A 143 -15.98 -1.75 -10.29
CA VAL A 143 -16.43 -2.54 -9.13
C VAL A 143 -16.76 -1.69 -7.90
N LEU A 144 -16.39 -0.41 -7.91
CA LEU A 144 -16.65 0.52 -6.82
C LEU A 144 -18.00 1.21 -7.01
N SER A 145 -18.75 1.34 -5.92
CA SER A 145 -19.97 2.17 -5.90
C SER A 145 -19.65 3.66 -6.07
N LEU A 146 -18.46 4.08 -5.63
CA LEU A 146 -17.93 5.42 -5.79
C LEU A 146 -16.56 5.35 -6.48
N PRO A 147 -16.53 5.57 -7.81
CA PRO A 147 -15.32 5.53 -8.66
C PRO A 147 -14.16 6.35 -8.12
N MET A 148 -12.94 5.86 -8.35
CA MET A 148 -11.70 6.61 -8.11
C MET A 148 -11.06 7.11 -9.40
N MET A 149 -11.47 6.61 -10.55
CA MET A 149 -10.95 7.03 -11.84
C MET A 149 -11.85 8.09 -12.49
N PRO A 150 -11.30 8.96 -13.36
CA PRO A 150 -12.13 9.84 -14.18
C PRO A 150 -13.08 9.02 -15.06
N CYS A 151 -14.30 9.53 -15.26
CA CYS A 151 -15.28 8.98 -16.21
C CYS A 151 -14.77 9.06 -17.66
#